data_AF-A0A4Q4WA24-F1
#
_entry.id   AF-A0A4Q4WA24-F1
#
_cell.length_a   1.000
_cell.length_b   1.000
_cell.length_c   1.000
_cell.angle_alpha   90.00
_cell.angle_beta   90.00
_cell.angle_gamma   90.00
#
_symmetry.space_group_name_H-M   'P 1'
#
loop_
_entity.id
_entity.type
_entity.pdbx_description
1 polymer ?
#
loop_
_entity_poly.entity_id
_entity_poly.type
_entity_poly.pdbx_seq_one_letter_code
_entity_poly.pdbx_strand_id
1 'polypeptide(L)'
;MAEADTQDVRTALGDSAARQLANATKTVPQLSTISPRWLVHLLQWQPVEAGIFRLNRVKNPRDVRVACSQRDEAELPQTFVDYDEHPREYFLNAVTTVLDVHTRVSDLSVRKAS
;
A
#
# COMPACT_ATOMS: atom_id res chain seq x y z
N MET A 1 40.26 29.82 44.23
CA MET A 1 39.47 29.11 45.24
C MET A 1 38.68 28.05 44.48
N ALA A 2 39.19 26.80 44.42
CA ALA A 2 38.58 25.72 43.65
C ALA A 2 37.65 24.93 44.58
N GLU A 3 36.37 24.85 44.23
CA GLU A 3 35.36 24.08 44.95
C GLU A 3 35.66 22.60 44.79
N ALA A 4 35.94 21.93 45.90
CA ALA A 4 36.25 20.51 45.95
C ALA A 4 34.97 19.70 45.78
N ASP A 5 34.90 18.97 44.67
CA ASP A 5 33.82 18.04 44.32
C ASP A 5 33.74 16.93 45.38
N THR A 6 32.76 17.02 46.28
CA THR A 6 32.55 16.03 47.35
C THR A 6 31.96 14.77 46.72
N GLN A 7 32.83 13.80 46.43
CA GLN A 7 32.42 12.45 46.04
C GLN A 7 31.80 11.75 47.25
N ASP A 8 30.48 11.88 47.41
CA ASP A 8 29.68 11.02 48.27
C ASP A 8 29.93 9.54 47.89
N VAL A 9 30.47 8.77 48.83
CA VAL A 9 30.70 7.32 48.66
C VAL A 9 29.34 6.62 48.67
N ARG A 10 28.70 6.58 47.50
CA ARG A 10 27.42 5.87 47.27
C ARG A 10 27.66 4.36 47.37
N THR A 11 26.99 3.72 48.33
CA THR A 11 27.12 2.27 48.64
C THR A 11 26.31 1.37 47.70
N ALA A 12 25.51 1.95 46.80
CA ALA A 12 24.66 1.24 45.84
C ALA A 12 25.04 1.58 44.40
N LEU A 13 24.75 0.66 43.47
CA LEU A 13 24.99 0.85 42.04
C LEU A 13 24.18 2.05 41.53
N GLY A 14 24.84 3.03 40.91
CA GLY A 14 24.16 4.19 40.33
C GLY A 14 23.41 3.85 39.04
N ASP A 15 22.39 4.65 38.71
CA ASP A 15 21.51 4.43 37.54
C ASP A 15 22.27 4.31 36.21
N SER A 16 23.36 5.08 36.04
CA SER A 16 24.21 5.03 34.86
C SER A 16 24.93 3.68 34.71
N ALA A 17 25.37 3.09 35.82
CA ALA A 17 26.02 1.78 35.86
C ALA A 17 25.00 0.65 35.68
N ALA A 18 23.81 0.76 36.29
CA ALA A 18 22.71 -0.19 36.09
C ALA A 18 22.22 -0.19 34.63
N ARG A 19 22.17 0.97 33.96
CA ARG A 19 21.73 1.10 32.56
C ARG A 19 22.63 0.39 31.57
N GLN A 20 23.93 0.23 31.85
CA GLN A 20 24.85 -0.52 30.98
C GLN A 20 24.51 -2.02 30.90
N LEU A 21 23.85 -2.54 31.93
CA LEU A 21 23.41 -3.94 32.00
C LEU A 21 21.97 -4.13 31.51
N ALA A 22 21.24 -3.05 31.27
CA ALA A 22 19.85 -3.09 30.86
C ALA A 22 19.71 -3.19 29.32
N ASN A 23 18.81 -4.06 28.87
CA ASN A 23 18.45 -4.12 27.46
C ASN A 23 17.55 -2.93 27.08
N ALA A 24 17.85 -2.28 25.96
CA ALA A 24 17.01 -1.22 25.41
C ALA A 24 16.04 -1.81 24.37
N THR A 25 14.76 -1.49 24.50
CA THR A 25 13.77 -1.80 23.47
C THR A 25 14.07 -0.97 22.22
N LYS A 26 14.35 -1.65 21.10
CA LYS A 26 14.59 -1.01 19.81
C LYS A 26 13.35 -1.15 18.93
N THR A 27 12.83 -0.03 18.44
CA THR A 27 11.73 -0.03 17.47
C THR A 27 12.26 -0.22 16.06
N VAL A 28 11.39 -0.64 15.15
CA VAL A 28 11.68 -0.60 13.70
C VAL A 28 11.91 0.84 13.24
N PRO A 29 12.71 1.05 12.17
CA PRO A 29 12.88 2.37 11.57
C PRO A 29 11.52 3.00 11.23
N GLN A 30 11.24 4.18 11.78
CA GLN A 30 10.03 4.93 11.48
C GLN A 30 10.28 5.80 10.25
N LEU A 31 9.49 5.59 9.19
CA LEU A 31 9.57 6.39 7.96
C LEU A 31 8.43 7.42 7.98
N SER A 32 8.75 8.68 8.26
CA SER A 32 7.78 9.78 8.40
C SER A 32 7.07 10.16 7.10
N THR A 33 7.56 9.68 5.95
CA THR A 33 6.94 9.88 4.64
C THR A 33 5.80 8.91 4.35
N ILE A 34 5.56 7.91 5.21
CA ILE A 34 4.43 6.99 5.06
C ILE A 34 3.12 7.74 5.30
N SER A 35 2.33 7.87 4.25
CA SER A 35 0.94 8.31 4.33
C SER A 35 -0.01 7.10 4.39
N PRO A 36 -1.26 7.28 4.87
CA PRO A 36 -2.26 6.21 4.93
C PRO A 36 -2.76 5.72 3.55
N ARG A 37 -2.28 6.30 2.43
CA ARG A 37 -2.61 5.91 1.05
C ARG A 37 -4.10 5.65 0.80
N TRP A 38 -4.98 6.49 1.37
CA TRP A 38 -6.44 6.31 1.33
C TRP A 38 -7.01 6.03 -0.06
N LEU A 39 -6.50 6.71 -1.10
CA LEU A 39 -6.95 6.50 -2.48
C LEU A 39 -6.78 5.03 -2.94
N VAL A 40 -5.65 4.40 -2.63
CA VAL A 40 -5.37 3.00 -2.98
C VAL A 40 -6.33 2.06 -2.25
N HIS A 41 -6.71 2.40 -1.01
CA HIS A 41 -7.64 1.61 -0.22
C HIS A 41 -9.11 1.73 -0.66
N LEU A 42 -9.49 2.87 -1.24
CA LEU A 42 -10.86 3.12 -1.66
C LEU A 42 -11.13 2.73 -3.13
N LEU A 43 -10.09 2.48 -3.91
CA LEU A 43 -10.22 2.03 -5.30
C LEU A 43 -10.64 0.55 -5.38
N GLN A 44 -11.57 0.26 -6.28
CA GLN A 44 -11.92 -1.10 -6.65
C GLN A 44 -10.88 -1.64 -7.64
N TRP A 45 -10.07 -2.60 -7.20
CA TRP A 45 -9.02 -3.21 -8.01
C TRP A 45 -9.59 -4.34 -8.86
N GLN A 46 -9.39 -4.27 -10.18
CA GLN A 46 -9.73 -5.34 -11.11
C GLN A 46 -8.43 -5.96 -11.68
N PRO A 47 -8.20 -7.28 -11.53
CA PRO A 47 -7.02 -7.92 -12.10
C PRO A 47 -7.11 -7.97 -13.63
N VAL A 48 -5.96 -7.78 -14.30
CA VAL A 48 -5.84 -7.81 -15.76
C VAL A 48 -4.65 -8.70 -16.13
N GLU A 49 -4.92 -9.86 -16.72
CA GLU A 49 -3.89 -10.90 -16.99
C GLU A 49 -2.93 -10.51 -18.14
N ALA A 50 -3.45 -9.82 -19.16
CA ALA A 50 -2.68 -9.45 -20.35
C ALA A 50 -2.03 -8.06 -20.27
N GLY A 51 -2.13 -7.35 -19.14
CA GLY A 51 -1.58 -6.00 -18.98
C GLY A 51 -2.28 -4.88 -19.76
N ILE A 52 -3.35 -5.20 -20.49
CA ILE A 52 -4.16 -4.25 -21.28
C ILE A 52 -5.60 -4.32 -20.81
N PHE A 53 -6.16 -3.19 -20.38
CA PHE A 53 -7.58 -3.05 -20.05
C PHE A 53 -8.29 -2.25 -21.14
N ARG A 54 -9.15 -2.91 -21.92
CA ARG A 54 -9.95 -2.27 -22.98
C ARG A 54 -11.34 -1.92 -22.43
N LEU A 55 -11.70 -0.63 -22.48
CA LEU A 55 -13.00 -0.14 -22.04
C LEU A 55 -13.92 0.07 -23.24
N ASN A 56 -14.77 -0.91 -23.51
CA ASN A 56 -15.81 -0.81 -24.54
C ASN A 56 -16.97 0.06 -24.03
N ARG A 57 -17.39 1.04 -24.83
CA ARG A 57 -18.51 1.94 -24.50
C ARG A 57 -19.59 1.84 -25.57
N VAL A 58 -20.84 2.05 -25.16
CA VAL A 58 -21.98 2.20 -26.06
C VAL A 58 -21.98 3.62 -26.62
N LYS A 59 -22.19 3.76 -27.93
CA LYS A 59 -22.17 5.04 -28.64
C LYS A 59 -23.34 5.95 -28.25
N ASN A 60 -24.55 5.37 -28.16
CA ASN A 60 -25.80 6.08 -27.85
C ASN A 60 -26.58 5.42 -26.69
N PRO A 61 -26.12 5.53 -25.43
CA PRO A 61 -26.75 4.86 -24.30
C PRO A 61 -28.17 5.37 -23.97
N ARG A 62 -28.55 6.55 -24.46
CA ARG A 62 -29.87 7.17 -24.19
C ARG A 62 -30.98 6.69 -25.12
N ASP A 63 -30.64 6.05 -26.23
CA ASP A 63 -31.62 5.62 -27.25
C ASP A 63 -32.00 4.13 -27.10
N VAL A 64 -31.49 3.47 -26.06
CA VAL A 64 -31.78 2.07 -25.75
C VAL A 64 -33.17 1.98 -25.12
N ARG A 65 -34.18 1.69 -25.95
CA ARG A 65 -35.55 1.42 -25.47
C ARG A 65 -35.62 0.01 -24.91
N VAL A 66 -35.85 -0.08 -23.60
CA VAL A 66 -36.05 -1.36 -22.91
C VAL A 66 -37.53 -1.56 -22.66
N ALA A 67 -38.11 -2.62 -23.23
CA ALA A 67 -39.47 -3.05 -22.92
C ALA A 67 -39.40 -4.31 -22.05
N CYS A 68 -39.91 -4.23 -20.81
CA CYS A 68 -40.16 -5.42 -19.98
C CYS A 68 -41.63 -5.82 -20.19
N SER A 69 -41.89 -6.99 -20.78
CA SER A 69 -43.27 -7.46 -20.93
C SER A 69 -43.83 -7.87 -19.56
N GLN A 70 -44.98 -7.31 -19.19
CA GLN A 70 -45.75 -7.74 -18.04
C GLN A 70 -47.01 -8.43 -18.57
N ARG A 71 -47.00 -9.77 -18.51
CA ARG A 71 -48.12 -10.70 -18.76
C ARG A 71 -48.68 -10.86 -20.17
N ASP A 72 -48.48 -9.92 -21.10
CA ASP A 72 -48.85 -10.12 -22.51
C ASP A 72 -47.62 -10.16 -23.42
N GLU A 73 -47.68 -11.04 -24.41
CA GLU A 73 -46.64 -11.30 -25.41
C GLU A 73 -46.53 -10.11 -26.38
N ALA A 74 -45.99 -8.99 -25.88
CA ALA A 74 -45.74 -7.78 -26.67
C ALA A 74 -44.52 -7.98 -27.57
N GLU A 75 -44.62 -7.61 -28.85
CA GLU A 75 -43.47 -7.59 -29.75
C GLU A 75 -42.37 -6.69 -29.18
N LEU A 76 -41.23 -7.31 -28.83
CA LEU A 76 -40.06 -6.61 -28.33
C LEU A 76 -39.54 -5.67 -29.42
N PRO A 77 -39.33 -4.36 -29.13
CA PRO A 77 -38.72 -3.46 -30.09
C PRO A 77 -37.29 -3.94 -30.38
N GLN A 78 -37.00 -4.26 -31.65
CA GLN A 78 -35.63 -4.54 -32.10
C GLN A 78 -34.80 -3.26 -31.96
N THR A 79 -34.05 -3.16 -30.87
CA THR A 79 -33.17 -2.01 -30.62
C THR A 79 -31.74 -2.50 -30.80
N PHE A 80 -31.08 -2.07 -31.89
CA PHE A 80 -29.65 -2.34 -32.11
C PHE A 80 -28.82 -1.33 -31.32
N VAL A 81 -27.90 -1.83 -30.49
CA VAL A 81 -27.06 -0.99 -29.64
C VAL A 81 -25.67 -0.89 -30.28
N ASP A 82 -25.37 0.27 -30.87
CA ASP A 82 -24.06 0.53 -31.45
C ASP A 82 -22.99 0.66 -30.35
N TYR A 83 -21.89 -0.06 -30.53
CA TYR A 83 -20.68 0.08 -29.74
C TYR A 83 -19.72 1.08 -30.39
N ASP A 84 -18.83 1.65 -29.59
CA ASP A 84 -17.72 2.47 -30.08
C ASP A 84 -16.70 1.61 -30.83
N GLU A 85 -16.38 2.00 -32.07
CA GLU A 85 -15.43 1.30 -32.96
C GLU A 85 -13.97 1.53 -32.53
N HIS A 86 -13.70 2.57 -31.74
CA HIS A 86 -12.37 2.90 -31.22
C HIS A 86 -12.34 2.95 -29.69
N PRO A 87 -12.45 1.78 -29.02
CA PRO A 87 -12.46 1.72 -27.56
C PRO A 87 -11.11 2.13 -26.96
N ARG A 88 -11.14 2.77 -25.80
CA ARG A 88 -9.92 3.21 -25.10
C ARG A 88 -9.23 2.02 -24.43
N GLU A 89 -7.91 1.91 -24.66
CA GLU A 89 -7.05 0.91 -24.05
C GLU A 89 -6.15 1.54 -22.98
N TYR A 90 -6.07 0.91 -21.81
CA TYR A 90 -5.17 1.29 -20.72
C TYR A 90 -4.10 0.22 -20.53
N PHE A 91 -2.84 0.62 -20.63
CA PHE A 91 -1.68 -0.24 -20.42
C PHE A 91 -1.21 -0.14 -18.98
N LEU A 92 -0.87 -1.27 -18.36
CA LEU A 92 -0.25 -1.29 -17.04
C LEU A 92 1.17 -0.72 -17.11
N ASN A 93 1.51 0.15 -16.16
CA ASN A 93 2.85 0.71 -16.03
C ASN A 93 3.69 -0.11 -15.04
N ALA A 94 4.92 -0.43 -15.41
CA ALA A 94 5.88 -1.08 -14.53
C ALA A 94 6.75 -0.06 -13.79
N VAL A 95 6.89 -0.23 -12.47
CA VAL A 95 7.83 0.54 -11.64
C VAL A 95 8.72 -0.46 -10.91
N THR A 96 10.04 -0.37 -11.08
CA THR A 96 11.02 -1.28 -10.48
C THR A 96 12.04 -0.51 -9.64
N THR A 97 12.48 -1.11 -8.53
CA THR A 97 13.48 -0.52 -7.62
C THR A 97 14.48 -1.59 -7.18
N VAL A 98 15.77 -1.28 -7.22
CA VAL A 98 16.85 -2.17 -6.73
C VAL A 98 17.19 -1.79 -5.29
N LEU A 99 17.24 -2.79 -4.41
CA LEU A 99 17.67 -2.63 -3.02
C LEU A 99 18.91 -3.49 -2.77
N ASP A 100 20.03 -2.84 -2.50
CA ASP A 100 21.27 -3.52 -2.17
C ASP A 100 21.42 -3.69 -0.66
N VAL A 101 21.58 -4.94 -0.20
CA VAL A 101 21.85 -5.26 1.19
C VAL A 101 23.10 -6.12 1.27
N HIS A 102 24.09 -5.66 2.03
CA HIS A 102 25.33 -6.40 2.22
C HIS A 102 25.10 -7.64 3.09
N THR A 103 25.61 -8.80 2.68
CA THR A 103 25.39 -10.10 3.34
C THR A 103 25.77 -10.13 4.82
N ARG A 104 26.87 -9.47 5.20
CA ARG A 104 27.29 -9.33 6.61
C ARG A 104 26.28 -8.61 7.51
N VAL A 105 25.53 -7.65 6.98
CA VAL A 105 24.55 -6.87 7.76
C VAL A 105 23.28 -7.71 8.03
N SER A 106 22.87 -8.50 7.04
CA SER A 106 21.74 -9.44 7.16
C SER A 106 22.02 -10.57 8.16
N ASP A 107 23.22 -11.17 8.11
CA ASP A 107 23.61 -12.27 8.99
C ASP A 107 23.74 -11.84 10.47
N LEU A 108 24.33 -10.66 10.72
CA LEU A 108 24.47 -10.11 12.08
C LEU A 108 23.11 -9.79 12.72
N SER A 109 22.13 -9.37 11.92
CA SER A 109 20.80 -8.97 12.41
C SER A 109 19.94 -10.18 12.79
N VAL A 110 20.05 -11.31 12.07
CA VAL A 110 19.32 -12.55 12.39
C VAL A 110 19.73 -13.12 13.76
N ARG A 111 21.02 -13.06 14.13
CA ARG A 111 21.50 -13.63 15.40
C ARG A 111 21.07 -12.86 16.65
N LYS A 112 20.62 -11.60 16.53
CA LYS A 112 20.21 -10.77 17.68
C LYS A 112 18.71 -10.83 18.00
N ALA A 113 17.92 -11.50 17.18
CA ALA A 113 16.46 -11.60 17.29
C ALA A 113 15.95 -12.95 17.82
N SER A 114 16.84 -13.89 18.17
CA SER A 114 16.52 -15.14 18.87
C SER A 114 17.05 -15.13 20.29
#